data_AF-A0A2M7RV27-F1
#
_entry.id   AF-A0A2M7RV27-F1
#
_cell.length_a   1.000
_cell.length_b   1.000
_cell.length_c   1.000
_cell.angle_alpha   90.00
_cell.angle_beta   90.00
_cell.angle_gamma   90.00
#
_symmetry.space_group_name_H-M   'P 1'
#
loop_
_entity.id
_entity.type
_entity.pdbx_description
1 polymer ?
#
loop_
_entity_poly.entity_id
_entity_poly.type
_entity_poly.pdbx_seq_one_letter_code
_entity_poly.pdbx_strand_id
1 'polypeptide(L)' 'GINPYSNNIYISDAKDFVQNSSILRYSKNGLLLGSFQAGIISGGFLFLP' A
#
# COMPACT_ATOMS: atom_id res chain seq x y z
N GLY A 1 1.03 3.68 4.25
CA GLY A 1 1.38 5.11 4.13
C GLY A 1 0.19 5.92 3.65
N ILE A 2 0.17 7.23 3.90
CA ILE A 2 -0.85 8.15 3.40
C ILE A 2 -0.19 9.08 2.39
N ASN A 3 -0.66 9.08 1.14
CA ASN A 3 -0.12 9.99 0.12
C ASN A 3 -0.52 11.45 0.47
N PRO A 4 0.43 12.39 0.59
CA PRO A 4 0.15 13.72 1.11
C PRO A 4 -0.67 14.61 0.16
N TYR A 5 -0.69 14.30 -1.14
CA TYR A 5 -1.41 15.10 -2.14
C TYR A 5 -2.85 14.62 -2.34
N SER A 6 -3.07 13.31 -2.34
CA SER A 6 -4.38 12.70 -2.63
C SER A 6 -5.13 12.22 -1.39
N ASN A 7 -4.45 12.07 -0.25
CA ASN A 7 -4.93 11.35 0.94
C ASN A 7 -5.32 9.89 0.66
N ASN A 8 -4.84 9.29 -0.43
CA ASN A 8 -5.00 7.87 -0.68
C ASN A 8 -4.19 7.07 0.35
N ILE A 9 -4.79 6.00 0.85
CA ILE A 9 -4.26 5.14 1.90
C ILE A 9 -3.63 3.92 1.22
N TYR A 10 -2.39 3.62 1.59
CA TYR A 10 -1.64 2.46 1.10
C TYR A 10 -1.38 1.52 2.27
N ILE A 11 -1.87 0.29 2.17
CA ILE A 11 -1.67 -0.76 3.16
C ILE A 11 -0.78 -1.82 2.54
N SER A 12 0.27 -2.23 3.26
CA SER A 12 1.06 -3.39 2.87
C SER A 12 0.58 -4.59 3.66
N ASP A 13 0.18 -5.64 2.95
CA ASP A 13 -0.14 -6.94 3.52
C ASP A 13 1.02 -7.89 3.23
N ALA A 14 1.75 -8.26 4.29
CA ALA A 14 2.87 -9.19 4.22
C ALA A 14 2.43 -10.66 4.07
N LYS A 15 1.13 -10.95 4.22
CA LYS A 15 0.52 -12.28 4.19
C LYS A 15 1.13 -13.22 5.23
N ASP A 16 2.18 -13.96 4.87
CA ASP A 16 2.88 -14.96 5.70
C ASP A 16 4.38 -14.67 5.91
N PHE A 17 4.85 -13.48 5.52
CA PHE A 17 6.26 -13.06 5.58
C PHE A 17 7.23 -13.82 4.67
N VAL A 18 6.74 -14.77 3.86
CA VAL A 18 7.54 -15.53 2.89
C VAL A 18 7.25 -15.08 1.46
N GLN A 19 5.98 -14.85 1.15
CA GLN A 19 5.56 -14.46 -0.19
C GLN A 19 5.60 -12.92 -0.41
N ASN A 20 5.51 -12.50 -1.67
CA ASN A 20 5.41 -11.09 -2.04
C ASN A 20 4.22 -10.39 -1.36
N SER A 21 4.48 -9.19 -0.84
CA SER A 21 3.45 -8.37 -0.21
C SER A 21 2.42 -7.87 -1.24
N SER A 22 1.16 -7.83 -0.84
CA SER A 22 0.14 -7.09 -1.58
C SER A 22 0.08 -5.65 -1.07
N ILE A 23 0.21 -4.67 -1.95
CA ILE A 23 -0.06 -3.28 -1.64
C ILE A 23 -1.50 -2.97 -2.06
N LEU A 24 -2.35 -2.66 -1.09
CA LEU A 24 -3.73 -2.26 -1.28
C LEU A 24 -3.82 -0.74 -1.26
N ARG A 25 -4.42 -0.13 -2.30
CA ARG A 25 -4.64 1.31 -2.38
C ARG A 25 -6.12 1.61 -2.17
N TYR A 26 -6.41 2.40 -1.15
CA TYR A 26 -7.75 2.90 -0.86
C TYR A 26 -7.81 4.41 -1.07
N SER A 27 -8.99 4.91 -1.41
CA SER A 27 -9.30 6.35 -1.35
C SER A 27 -9.32 6.83 0.10
N LYS A 28 -9.28 8.14 0.30
CA LYS A 28 -9.46 8.77 1.63
C LYS A 28 -10.76 8.37 2.35
N ASN A 29 -11.78 7.92 1.61
CA ASN A 29 -13.07 7.49 2.14
C ASN A 29 -13.16 5.96 2.33
N GLY A 30 -12.06 5.21 2.16
CA GLY A 30 -12.05 3.75 2.35
C GLY A 30 -12.52 2.92 1.15
N LEU A 31 -12.83 3.55 0.00
CA LEU A 31 -13.09 2.79 -1.23
C LEU A 31 -11.80 2.16 -1.77
N LEU A 32 -11.82 0.86 -2.07
CA LEU A 32 -10.70 0.16 -2.71
C LEU A 32 -10.51 0.67 -4.14
N LEU A 33 -9.34 1.24 -4.43
CA LEU A 33 -8.97 1.77 -5.75
C LEU A 33 -8.17 0.77 -6.58
N GLY A 34 -7.59 -0.26 -5.95
CA GLY A 34 -6.82 -1.30 -6.62
C GLY A 34 -5.69 -1.85 -5.77
N SER A 35 -4.91 -2.75 -6.36
CA SER A 35 -3.77 -3.38 -5.69
C SER A 35 -2.64 -3.70 -6.66
N PHE A 36 -1.43 -3.87 -6.12
CA PHE A 36 -0.25 -4.35 -6.85
C PHE A 36 0.66 -5.17 -5.92
N GLN A 37 1.57 -5.95 -6.48
CA GLN A 37 2.54 -6.72 -5.70
C GLN A 37 3.83 -5.92 -5.47
N ALA A 38 4.42 -6.08 -4.29
CA ALA A 38 5.74 -5.57 -3.93
C ALA A 38 6.64 -6.72 -3.46
N GLY A 39 7.86 -6.42 -3.01
CA GLY A 39 8.76 -7.43 -2.46
C GLY A 39 8.26 -8.07 -1.16
N ILE A 40 8.98 -9.09 -0.70
CA ILE A 40 8.73 -9.79 0.56
C ILE A 40 8.88 -8.82 1.75
N ILE A 41 7.92 -8.83 2.67
CA ILE A 41 7.89 -7.99 3.89
C ILE A 41 8.06 -6.49 3.56
N SER A 42 7.38 -6.01 2.52
CA SER A 42 7.38 -4.57 2.23
C SER A 42 6.68 -3.81 3.36
N GLY A 43 7.32 -2.80 3.97
CA GLY A 43 6.74 -2.06 5.12
C GLY A 43 6.85 -0.54 5.07
N GLY A 44 7.79 -0.01 4.28
CA GLY A 44 7.99 1.43 4.12
C GLY A 44 7.28 1.99 2.90
N PHE A 45 6.82 3.24 3.00
CA PHE A 45 6.28 3.99 1.87
C PHE A 45 6.99 5.33 1.74
N LEU A 46 7.46 5.66 0.54
CA LEU A 46 8.01 6.98 0.18
C LEU A 46 7.11 7.58 -0.90
N PHE A 47 6.72 8.84 -0.71
CA PHE A 47 5.99 9.61 -1.71
C PHE A 47 6.91 10.69 -2.24
N LEU A 48 7.20 10.63 -3.54
CA LEU A 48 7.96 11.67 -4.22
C LEU A 48 7.04 12.85 -4.57
N PRO A 49 7.58 14.07 -4.65
CA PRO A 49 6.84 15.25 -5.07
C PRO A 49 6.30 15.15 -6.51
#